data_AF-A0A850BBG8-F1
#
_entry.id   AF-A0A850BBG8-F1
#
_cell.length_a   1.000
_cell.length_b   1.000
_cell.length_c   1.000
_cell.angle_alpha   90.00
_cell.angle_beta   90.00
_cell.angle_gamma   90.00
#
_symmetry.space_group_name_H-M   'P 1'
#
loop_
_entity.id
_entity.type
_entity.pdbx_description
1 polymer ?
#
loop_
_entity_poly.entity_id
_entity_poly.type
_entity_poly.pdbx_seq_one_letter_code
_entity_poly.pdbx_strand_id
1 'polypeptide(L)'
;MTSEKRAPIRWDKGGQAFVVRADKDLVEIRSTIPSAPGSRLTGALESGTAVRVKVARCRRIDGGGFSIEGRLLDATRGSMAEIAASAEVS
;
A
#
# COMPACT_ATOMS: atom_id res chain seq x y z
N MET A 1 9.09 -13.52 -19.64
CA MET A 1 8.13 -12.87 -18.73
C MET A 1 8.81 -12.68 -17.39
N THR A 2 9.42 -11.52 -17.18
CA THR A 2 10.10 -11.19 -15.93
C THR A 2 9.03 -10.93 -14.87
N SER A 3 8.94 -11.78 -13.86
CA SER A 3 8.03 -11.60 -12.73
C SER A 3 8.52 -10.39 -11.94
N GLU A 4 7.86 -9.26 -12.10
CA GLU A 4 8.21 -8.01 -11.43
C GLU A 4 7.92 -8.15 -9.92
N LYS A 5 8.87 -7.69 -9.10
CA LYS A 5 8.86 -7.87 -7.64
C LYS A 5 7.62 -7.20 -7.03
N ARG A 6 6.62 -8.02 -6.71
CA ARG A 6 5.44 -7.60 -5.93
C ARG A 6 5.62 -8.05 -4.49
N ALA A 7 6.26 -7.23 -3.67
CA ALA A 7 6.34 -7.51 -2.23
C ALA A 7 5.00 -7.13 -1.56
N PRO A 8 4.27 -8.10 -0.96
CA PRO A 8 3.03 -7.78 -0.27
C PRO A 8 3.30 -6.94 0.98
N ILE A 9 2.43 -5.96 1.22
CA ILE A 9 2.27 -5.33 2.52
C ILE A 9 1.46 -6.27 3.40
N ARG A 10 1.95 -6.59 4.60
CA ARG A 10 1.19 -7.25 5.66
C ARG A 10 0.60 -6.19 6.57
N TRP A 11 -0.73 -6.15 6.70
CA TRP A 11 -1.40 -5.23 7.61
C TRP A 11 -1.41 -5.76 9.03
N ASP A 12 -1.27 -4.87 10.01
CA ASP A 12 -1.35 -5.21 11.44
C ASP A 12 -2.75 -5.72 11.82
N LYS A 13 -3.78 -5.23 11.12
CA LYS A 13 -5.18 -5.67 11.28
C LYS A 13 -5.46 -7.03 10.62
N GLY A 14 -4.45 -7.68 10.06
CA GLY A 14 -4.59 -8.87 9.23
C GLY A 14 -4.94 -8.55 7.78
N GLY A 15 -4.71 -9.51 6.90
CA GLY A 15 -4.82 -9.32 5.46
C GLY A 15 -3.55 -8.78 4.81
N GLN A 16 -3.63 -8.56 3.51
CA GLN A 16 -2.50 -8.18 2.69
C GLN A 16 -2.86 -7.04 1.74
N ALA A 17 -1.84 -6.44 1.17
CA ALA A 17 -1.96 -5.39 0.20
C ALA A 17 -0.80 -5.41 -0.80
N PHE A 18 -1.02 -4.80 -1.95
CA PHE A 18 0.00 -4.56 -2.95
C PHE A 18 0.00 -3.08 -3.32
N VAL A 19 1.19 -2.48 -3.39
CA VAL A 19 1.34 -1.11 -3.87
C VAL A 19 1.06 -1.13 -5.37
N VAL A 20 0.05 -0.37 -5.78
CA VAL A 20 -0.26 -0.17 -7.20
C VAL A 20 0.55 1.01 -7.72
N ARG A 21 0.61 2.09 -6.94
CA ARG A 21 1.38 3.29 -7.28
C ARG A 21 1.84 4.00 -6.02
N ALA A 22 3.06 4.52 -6.03
CA ALA A 22 3.54 5.44 -5.01
C ALA A 22 4.23 6.63 -5.69
N ASP A 23 3.82 7.85 -5.34
CA ASP A 23 4.40 9.09 -5.84
C ASP A 23 4.46 10.11 -4.71
N LYS A 24 5.69 10.52 -4.34
CA LYS A 24 6.00 11.41 -3.21
C LYS A 24 5.39 10.93 -1.89
N ASP A 25 4.22 11.41 -1.52
CA ASP A 25 3.49 10.99 -0.34
C ASP A 25 2.15 10.34 -0.70
N LEU A 26 1.73 10.40 -1.96
CA LEU A 26 0.51 9.75 -2.45
C LEU A 26 0.78 8.27 -2.71
N VAL A 27 -0.17 7.44 -2.29
CA VAL A 27 -0.10 6.00 -2.52
C VAL A 27 -1.47 5.45 -2.91
N GLU A 28 -1.46 4.54 -3.86
CA GLU A 28 -2.59 3.69 -4.21
C GLU A 28 -2.23 2.24 -3.93
N ILE A 29 -3.11 1.55 -3.20
CA ILE A 29 -2.86 0.21 -2.70
C ILE A 29 -4.09 -0.65 -2.97
N ARG A 30 -3.85 -1.85 -3.52
CA ARG A 30 -4.86 -2.89 -3.60
C ARG A 30 -4.80 -3.76 -2.36
N SER A 31 -5.81 -3.70 -1.51
CA SER A 31 -5.88 -4.47 -0.26
C SER A 31 -6.96 -5.56 -0.28
N THR A 32 -6.73 -6.63 0.49
CA THR A 32 -7.75 -7.65 0.80
C THR A 32 -8.73 -7.22 1.88
N ILE A 33 -8.42 -6.18 2.67
CA ILE A 33 -9.30 -5.66 3.73
C ILE A 33 -9.76 -4.23 3.41
N PRO A 34 -10.99 -3.85 3.84
CA PRO A 34 -11.43 -2.47 3.71
C PRO A 34 -10.76 -1.58 4.75
N SER A 35 -10.70 -0.28 4.48
CA SER A 35 -10.33 0.72 5.48
C SER A 35 -11.11 2.01 5.28
N ALA A 36 -11.65 2.58 6.35
CA ALA A 36 -12.51 3.76 6.25
C ALA A 36 -11.71 5.01 5.84
N PRO A 37 -12.26 5.93 5.02
CA PRO A 37 -11.69 7.25 4.80
C PRO A 37 -11.42 7.99 6.13
N GLY A 38 -10.29 8.69 6.21
CA GLY A 38 -9.82 9.37 7.42
C GLY A 38 -9.13 8.45 8.43
N SER A 39 -9.24 7.13 8.30
CA SER A 39 -8.56 6.18 9.18
C SER A 39 -7.08 6.03 8.84
N ARG A 40 -6.33 5.47 9.79
CA ARG A 40 -4.93 5.07 9.61
C ARG A 40 -4.86 3.57 9.40
N LEU A 41 -4.20 3.16 8.33
CA LEU A 41 -3.90 1.77 8.03
C LEU A 41 -2.39 1.57 8.21
N THR A 42 -2.01 0.58 9.01
CA THR A 42 -0.62 0.31 9.38
C THR A 42 -0.24 -1.13 9.06
N GLY A 43 1.00 -1.30 8.62
CA GLY A 43 1.57 -2.58 8.27
C GLY A 43 3.04 -2.44 7.91
N ALA A 44 3.59 -3.48 7.28
CA ALA A 44 4.97 -3.48 6.80
C ALA A 44 5.11 -4.29 5.50
N LEU A 45 6.11 -3.93 4.70
CA LEU A 45 6.61 -4.81 3.64
C LEU A 45 7.29 -6.04 4.25
N GLU A 46 7.49 -7.09 3.45
CA GLU A 46 8.23 -8.30 3.89
C GLU A 46 9.66 -8.00 4.35
N SER A 47 10.28 -6.93 3.86
CA SER A 47 11.58 -6.44 4.29
C SER A 47 11.59 -5.84 5.71
N GLY A 48 10.42 -5.61 6.31
CA GLY A 48 10.25 -4.93 7.59
C GLY A 48 10.05 -3.42 7.47
N THR A 49 10.11 -2.85 6.26
CA THR A 49 9.84 -1.42 6.06
C THR A 49 8.40 -1.08 6.40
N ALA A 50 8.23 -0.18 7.38
CA ALA A 50 6.92 0.21 7.88
C ALA A 50 6.13 0.99 6.82
N VAL A 51 4.87 0.61 6.64
CA VAL A 51 3.91 1.26 5.74
C VAL A 51 2.74 1.77 6.56
N ARG A 52 2.61 3.09 6.64
CA ARG A 52 1.52 3.77 7.35
C ARG A 52 0.79 4.66 6.37
N VAL A 53 -0.52 4.48 6.22
CA VAL A 53 -1.33 5.20 5.25
C VAL A 53 -2.46 5.92 5.95
N LYS A 54 -2.55 7.24 5.77
CA LYS A 54 -3.77 8.00 6.02
C LYS A 54 -4.70 7.81 4.84
N VAL A 55 -5.78 7.07 5.04
CA VAL A 55 -6.73 6.73 3.98
C VAL A 55 -7.50 7.98 3.58
N ALA A 56 -7.43 8.35 2.30
CA ALA A 56 -8.27 9.40 1.72
C ALA A 56 -9.56 8.81 1.14
N ARG A 57 -9.46 7.63 0.53
CA ARG A 57 -10.58 6.96 -0.13
C ARG A 57 -10.38 5.45 -0.11
N CYS A 58 -11.48 4.72 0.02
CA CYS A 58 -11.51 3.26 -0.12
C CYS A 58 -12.70 2.88 -0.99
N ARG A 59 -12.46 2.06 -2.01
CA ARG A 59 -13.49 1.54 -2.91
C ARG A 59 -13.31 0.04 -3.09
N ARG A 60 -14.41 -0.69 -3.21
CA ARG A 60 -14.36 -2.09 -3.63
C ARG A 60 -14.03 -2.15 -5.12
N ILE A 61 -13.26 -3.14 -5.54
CA ILE A 61 -12.83 -3.30 -6.94
C ILE A 61 -13.34 -4.63 -7.50
N ASP A 62 -13.50 -4.67 -8.82
CA ASP A 62 -13.94 -5.87 -9.53
C ASP A 62 -12.89 -6.99 -9.42
N GLY A 63 -13.35 -8.22 -9.25
CA GLY A 63 -12.50 -9.37 -8.93
C GLY A 63 -12.09 -9.48 -7.46
N GLY A 64 -12.61 -8.60 -6.59
CA GLY A 64 -12.45 -8.69 -5.14
C GLY A 64 -11.29 -7.87 -4.57
N GLY A 65 -11.42 -7.53 -3.29
CA GLY A 65 -10.54 -6.61 -2.56
C GLY A 65 -11.01 -5.16 -2.63
N PHE A 66 -10.11 -4.25 -2.26
CA PHE A 66 -10.36 -2.83 -2.10
C PHE A 66 -9.20 -2.02 -2.68
N SER A 67 -9.49 -1.00 -3.48
CA SER A 67 -8.52 0.07 -3.80
C SER A 67 -8.56 1.11 -2.69
N ILE A 68 -7.40 1.35 -2.09
CA ILE A 68 -7.18 2.31 -1.01
C ILE A 68 -6.23 3.37 -1.54
N GLU A 69 -6.74 4.59 -1.63
CA GLU A 69 -5.96 5.77 -1.96
C GLU A 69 -5.71 6.56 -0.68
N GLY A 70 -4.49 7.04 -0.49
CA GLY A 70 -4.14 7.78 0.70
C GLY A 70 -2.79 8.47 0.62
N ARG A 71 -2.34 8.93 1.79
CA ARG A 71 -1.00 9.49 1.97
C ARG A 71 -0.16 8.64 2.90
N LEU A 72 1.10 8.42 2.55
CA LEU A 72 2.07 7.78 3.43
C LEU A 72 2.39 8.71 4.61
N LEU A 73 2.39 8.13 5.80
CA LEU A 73 2.70 8.80 7.05
C LEU A 73 4.10 8.41 7.49
N ASP A 74 4.86 9.39 7.97
CA ASP A 74 6.22 9.20 8.52
C ASP A 74 7.20 8.49 7.56
N ALA A 75 6.92 8.50 6.25
CA ALA A 75 7.77 7.82 5.29
C ALA A 75 9.04 8.62 5.03
N THR A 76 10.18 8.03 5.37
CA THR A 76 11.49 8.59 5.03
C THR A 76 11.76 8.46 3.53
N ARG A 77 12.74 9.21 3.00
CA ARG A 77 13.16 9.05 1.59
C ARG A 77 13.53 7.60 1.24
N GLY A 78 14.16 6.87 2.17
CA GLY A 78 14.50 5.46 1.98
C GLY A 78 13.27 4.56 1.93
N SER A 79 12.36 4.71 2.90
CA SER A 79 11.10 3.96 2.94
C SER A 79 10.24 4.25 1.70
N MET A 80 10.19 5.51 1.26
CA MET A 80 9.50 5.91 0.03
C MET A 80 10.06 5.24 -1.21
N ALA A 81 11.39 5.22 -1.35
CA ALA A 81 12.06 4.59 -2.48
C ALA A 81 11.75 3.08 -2.53
N GLU A 82 11.75 2.42 -1.38
CA GLU A 82 11.45 0.98 -1.29
C GLU A 82 9.97 0.66 -1.56
N ILE A 83 9.05 1.47 -1.01
CA ILE A 83 7.62 1.35 -1.27
C ILE A 83 7.33 1.58 -2.76
N ALA A 84 7.96 2.57 -3.39
CA ALA A 84 7.84 2.83 -4.82
C ALA A 84 8.47 1.73 -5.67
N ALA A 85 9.62 1.16 -5.26
CA ALA A 85 10.24 0.02 -5.92
C ALA A 85 9.41 -1.28 -5.80
N SER A 86 8.49 -1.34 -4.84
CA SER A 86 7.53 -2.44 -4.67
C SER A 86 6.21 -2.21 -5.42
N ALA A 87 6.05 -1.03 -6.05
CA ALA A 87 4.89 -0.73 -6.87
C ALA A 87 4.97 -1.48 -8.19
N GLU A 88 3.83 -1.97 -8.67
CA GLU A 88 3.72 -2.55 -10.00
C GLU A 88 3.84 -1.43 -11.05
N VAL A 89 4.77 -1.58 -11.99
CA VAL A 89 4.86 -0.70 -13.16
C VAL A 89 4.13 -1.41 -14.29
N SER A 90 2.94 -0.93 -14.65
CA SER A 90 2.27 -1.35 -15.89
C SER A 90 2.93 -0.76 -17.12
#